data_AF-A0A932JS95-F1
#
_entry.id   AF-A0A932JS95-F1
#
_cell.length_a   1.000
_cell.length_b   1.000
_cell.length_c   1.000
_cell.angle_alpha   90.00
_cell.angle_beta   90.00
_cell.angle_gamma   90.00
#
_symmetry.space_group_name_H-M   'P 1'
#
loop_
_entity.id
_entity.type
_entity.pdbx_description
1 polymer ?
#
loop_
_entity_poly.entity_id
_entity_poly.type
_entity_poly.pdbx_seq_one_letter_code
_entity_poly.pdbx_strand_id
1 'polypeptide(L)'
;MPSEALRLAWDFAFRPRRGVGRVLDAPRKAPRLAGLILLAYMAASAVFYRLKPEGFPMPMEGFVPLETPHSLFFWLKVQLWTPALAAVLVAATAWFSGLLKDGKLPLRLAAAVLSAAAPVILLVLHANGKVGTPLFAGLWVVLLAAMVPGWRALDARTWSALGAILLAANAPALALLPAFSAAVLLRSEPLYHVLEMTLLFWTLGVCAFGVGRAREMPTARAFAAVFLGFIAQIFFVFSMHNAGLLPKDVLKALMAV
;
A
#
# COMPACT_ATOMS: atom_id res chain seq x y z
N MET A 1 9.62 -7.94 23.16
CA MET A 1 9.47 -7.51 21.75
C MET A 1 8.01 -7.41 21.30
N PRO A 2 7.12 -8.41 21.51
CA PRO A 2 5.70 -8.31 21.08
C PRO A 2 4.95 -7.11 21.69
N SER A 3 5.20 -6.81 22.98
CA SER A 3 4.62 -5.65 23.67
C SER A 3 5.07 -4.30 23.10
N GLU A 4 6.26 -4.21 22.52
CA GLU A 4 6.73 -2.99 21.84
C GLU A 4 6.05 -2.80 20.49
N ALA A 5 5.87 -3.87 19.72
CA ALA A 5 5.15 -3.83 18.45
C ALA A 5 3.67 -3.44 18.68
N LEU A 6 3.03 -4.01 19.71
CA LEU A 6 1.66 -3.64 20.08
C LEU A 6 1.54 -2.16 20.49
N ARG A 7 2.48 -1.66 21.30
CA ARG A 7 2.53 -0.24 21.67
C ARG A 7 2.77 0.67 20.48
N LEU A 8 3.60 0.25 19.52
CA LEU A 8 3.82 0.99 18.29
C LEU A 8 2.56 0.99 17.42
N ALA A 9 1.89 -0.16 17.27
CA ALA A 9 0.64 -0.28 16.55
C ALA A 9 -0.46 0.62 17.14
N TRP A 10 -0.62 0.58 18.47
CA TRP A 10 -1.53 1.46 19.19
C TRP A 10 -1.24 2.93 18.93
N ASP A 11 0.02 3.34 18.98
CA ASP A 11 0.39 4.72 18.70
C ASP A 11 0.15 5.10 17.23
N PHE A 12 0.38 4.22 16.26
CA PHE A 12 0.03 4.51 14.86
C PHE A 12 -1.49 4.62 14.65
N ALA A 13 -2.27 3.77 15.32
CA ALA A 13 -3.72 3.76 15.21
C ALA A 13 -4.36 5.00 15.87
N PHE A 14 -3.91 5.40 17.05
CA PHE A 14 -4.62 6.40 17.87
C PHE A 14 -3.82 7.67 18.19
N ARG A 15 -2.49 7.63 18.05
CA ARG A 15 -1.58 8.74 18.41
C ARG A 15 -0.47 8.91 17.36
N PRO A 16 -0.81 9.11 16.07
CA PRO A 16 0.13 8.92 14.96
C PRO A 16 1.38 9.78 15.07
N ARG A 17 1.29 10.98 15.64
CA ARG A 17 2.45 11.83 15.94
C ARG A 17 3.48 11.13 16.84
N ARG A 18 3.02 10.43 17.88
CA ARG A 18 3.87 9.65 18.80
C ARG A 18 4.42 8.41 18.11
N GLY A 19 3.60 7.72 17.32
CA GLY A 19 4.01 6.54 16.55
C GLY A 19 5.15 6.87 15.59
N VAL A 20 4.98 7.91 14.78
CA VAL A 20 6.02 8.42 13.86
C VAL A 20 7.25 8.87 14.62
N GLY A 21 7.11 9.62 15.73
CA GLY A 21 8.24 10.02 16.57
C GLY A 21 9.10 8.82 17.00
N ARG A 22 8.46 7.77 17.54
CA ARG A 22 9.17 6.54 17.93
C ARG A 22 9.92 5.87 16.79
N VAL A 23 9.39 5.89 15.57
CA VAL A 23 10.08 5.34 14.40
C VAL A 23 11.33 6.16 14.07
N LEU A 24 11.22 7.49 14.09
CA LEU A 24 12.31 8.40 13.78
C LEU A 24 13.42 8.42 14.84
N ASP A 25 13.04 8.21 16.10
CA ASP A 25 13.96 8.15 17.26
C ASP A 25 14.69 6.80 17.36
N ALA A 26 14.12 5.72 16.80
CA ALA A 26 14.68 4.37 16.89
C ALA A 26 14.85 3.67 15.52
N PRO A 27 15.60 4.24 14.57
CA PRO A 27 15.66 3.76 13.19
C PRO A 27 16.23 2.34 13.03
N ARG A 28 16.97 1.81 14.00
CA ARG A 28 17.47 0.42 13.96
C ARG A 28 16.42 -0.61 14.39
N LYS A 29 15.53 -0.25 15.32
CA LYS A 29 14.51 -1.16 15.88
C LYS A 29 13.19 -1.08 15.11
N ALA A 30 12.88 0.10 14.57
CA ALA A 30 11.59 0.39 13.95
C ALA A 30 11.22 -0.58 12.80
N PRO A 31 12.11 -0.96 11.86
CA PRO A 31 11.74 -1.89 10.78
C PRO A 31 11.30 -3.26 11.29
N ARG A 32 11.95 -3.78 12.34
CA ARG A 32 11.59 -5.06 12.94
C ARG A 32 10.20 -5.00 13.57
N LEU A 33 9.91 -3.93 14.32
CA LEU A 33 8.61 -3.74 14.94
C LEU A 33 7.51 -3.54 13.88
N ALA A 34 7.76 -2.74 12.84
CA ALA A 34 6.83 -2.54 11.74
C ALA A 34 6.59 -3.81 10.93
N GLY A 35 7.63 -4.65 10.74
CA GLY A 35 7.49 -5.98 10.15
C GLY A 35 6.59 -6.90 10.98
N LEU A 36 6.69 -6.88 12.31
CA LEU A 36 5.77 -7.62 13.18
C LEU A 36 4.32 -7.12 13.06
N ILE A 37 4.11 -5.81 12.91
CA ILE A 37 2.78 -5.23 12.65
C ILE A 37 2.23 -5.74 11.31
N LEU A 38 3.04 -5.73 10.25
CA LEU A 38 2.64 -6.26 8.94
C LEU A 38 2.26 -7.75 9.03
N LEU A 39 3.07 -8.58 9.70
CA LEU A 39 2.79 -10.00 9.85
C LEU A 39 1.49 -10.25 10.64
N ALA A 40 1.26 -9.49 11.71
CA ALA A 40 0.00 -9.55 12.46
C ALA A 40 -1.18 -9.15 11.58
N TYR A 41 -1.04 -8.08 10.79
CA TYR A 41 -2.05 -7.64 9.83
C TYR A 41 -2.35 -8.73 8.80
N MET A 42 -1.34 -9.33 8.17
CA MET A 42 -1.50 -10.41 7.20
C MET A 42 -2.26 -11.60 7.79
N ALA A 43 -1.87 -12.05 8.99
CA ALA A 43 -2.54 -13.16 9.65
C ALA A 43 -4.01 -12.83 9.99
N ALA A 44 -4.26 -11.66 10.59
CA ALA A 44 -5.59 -11.24 10.99
C ALA A 44 -6.51 -10.99 9.79
N SER A 45 -5.97 -10.39 8.72
CA SER A 45 -6.66 -10.15 7.45
C SER A 45 -7.03 -11.47 6.77
N ALA A 46 -6.12 -12.44 6.69
CA ALA A 46 -6.43 -13.75 6.11
C ALA A 46 -7.57 -14.46 6.86
N VAL A 47 -7.58 -14.40 8.19
CA VAL A 47 -8.67 -14.96 9.01
C VAL A 47 -9.97 -14.18 8.81
N PHE A 48 -9.91 -12.85 8.76
CA PHE A 48 -11.07 -12.00 8.55
C PHE A 48 -11.74 -12.30 7.20
N TYR A 49 -11.00 -12.28 6.09
CA TYR A 49 -11.57 -12.54 4.77
C TYR A 49 -12.02 -14.00 4.58
N ARG A 50 -11.44 -14.95 5.33
CA ARG A 50 -11.97 -16.32 5.41
C ARG A 50 -13.36 -16.38 6.04
N LEU A 51 -13.62 -15.57 7.05
CA LEU A 51 -14.86 -15.54 7.83
C LEU A 51 -15.90 -14.58 7.26
N LYS A 52 -15.47 -13.63 6.42
CA LYS A 52 -16.35 -12.68 5.73
C LYS A 52 -17.33 -13.45 4.82
N PRO A 53 -18.66 -13.23 4.96
CA PRO A 53 -19.66 -13.84 4.08
C PRO A 53 -19.44 -13.47 2.62
N GLU A 54 -19.80 -14.40 1.73
CA GLU A 54 -19.83 -14.18 0.29
C GLU A 54 -20.75 -13.02 -0.08
N GLY A 55 -20.31 -12.21 -1.05
CA GLY A 55 -21.11 -11.10 -1.59
C GLY A 55 -21.37 -9.96 -0.61
N PHE A 56 -20.61 -9.84 0.49
CA PHE A 56 -20.68 -8.69 1.40
C PHE A 56 -19.42 -7.81 1.26
N PRO A 57 -19.54 -6.47 1.20
CA PRO A 57 -20.79 -5.72 0.94
C PRO A 57 -21.39 -6.11 -0.42
N MET A 58 -22.70 -5.93 -0.61
CA MET A 58 -23.33 -6.29 -1.88
C MET A 58 -22.67 -5.54 -3.03
N PRO A 59 -22.34 -6.25 -4.13
CA PRO A 59 -21.83 -5.57 -5.30
C PRO A 59 -22.89 -4.59 -5.81
N MET A 60 -22.44 -3.48 -6.41
CA MET A 60 -23.34 -2.52 -7.05
C MET A 60 -24.24 -3.24 -8.06
N GLU A 61 -25.50 -2.80 -8.19
CA GLU A 61 -26.46 -3.41 -9.11
C GLU A 61 -25.87 -3.55 -10.52
N GLY A 62 -26.02 -4.73 -11.11
CA GLY A 62 -25.46 -5.08 -12.43
C GLY A 62 -24.06 -5.69 -12.40
N PHE A 63 -23.41 -5.80 -11.24
CA PHE A 63 -22.15 -6.53 -11.09
C PHE A 63 -22.38 -7.96 -10.59
N VAL A 64 -21.86 -8.94 -11.34
CA VAL A 64 -21.86 -10.34 -10.91
C VAL A 64 -20.85 -10.49 -9.76
N PRO A 65 -21.25 -11.04 -8.59
CA PRO A 65 -20.31 -11.30 -7.50
C PRO A 65 -19.15 -12.14 -8.02
N LEU A 66 -17.92 -11.69 -7.76
CA LEU A 66 -16.74 -12.45 -8.15
C LEU A 66 -16.64 -13.66 -7.24
N GLU A 67 -16.84 -14.86 -7.79
CA GLU A 67 -16.50 -16.11 -7.10
C GLU A 67 -15.01 -16.05 -6.73
N THR A 68 -14.74 -16.01 -5.43
CA THR A 68 -13.38 -16.04 -4.88
C THR A 68 -13.24 -17.28 -3.99
N PRO A 69 -12.13 -18.02 -4.06
CA PRO A 69 -11.97 -19.20 -3.22
C PRO A 69 -11.97 -18.84 -1.73
N HIS A 70 -12.82 -19.50 -0.93
CA HIS A 70 -12.95 -19.22 0.51
C HIS A 70 -11.96 -19.98 1.40
N SER A 71 -10.96 -20.66 0.86
CA SER A 71 -10.02 -21.40 1.72
C SER A 71 -9.06 -20.45 2.45
N LEU A 72 -8.70 -20.78 3.70
CA LEU A 72 -7.68 -20.03 4.44
C LEU A 72 -6.35 -20.00 3.67
N PHE A 73 -6.00 -21.11 3.01
CA PHE A 73 -4.80 -21.22 2.19
C PHE A 73 -4.81 -20.24 1.00
N PHE A 74 -5.96 -20.04 0.36
CA PHE A 74 -6.09 -19.01 -0.68
C PHE A 74 -5.81 -17.61 -0.11
N TRP A 75 -6.43 -17.25 1.00
CA TRP A 75 -6.19 -15.94 1.62
C TRP A 75 -4.75 -15.77 2.09
N LEU A 76 -4.10 -16.82 2.59
CA LEU A 76 -2.66 -16.79 2.88
C LEU A 76 -1.84 -16.51 1.61
N LYS A 77 -2.16 -17.12 0.46
CA LYS A 77 -1.52 -16.80 -0.82
C LYS A 77 -1.73 -15.35 -1.25
N VAL A 78 -2.93 -14.81 -1.05
CA VAL A 78 -3.22 -13.38 -1.29
C VAL A 78 -2.32 -12.52 -0.40
N GLN A 79 -2.21 -12.84 0.89
CA GLN A 79 -1.38 -12.08 1.83
C GLN A 79 0.12 -12.18 1.56
N LEU A 80 0.61 -13.24 0.90
CA LEU A 80 2.01 -13.33 0.48
C LEU A 80 2.41 -12.25 -0.54
N TRP A 81 1.45 -11.61 -1.21
CA TRP A 81 1.72 -10.43 -2.05
C TRP A 81 1.91 -9.16 -1.22
N THR A 82 1.37 -9.07 0.00
CA THR A 82 1.42 -7.85 0.83
C THR A 82 2.86 -7.34 1.07
N PRO A 83 3.87 -8.18 1.39
CA PRO A 83 5.27 -7.72 1.50
C PRO A 83 5.83 -7.15 0.19
N ALA A 84 5.53 -7.77 -0.95
CA ALA A 84 5.97 -7.28 -2.26
C ALA A 84 5.31 -5.94 -2.60
N LEU A 85 4.01 -5.81 -2.35
CA LEU A 85 3.26 -4.56 -2.53
C LEU A 85 3.77 -3.48 -1.60
N ALA A 86 4.08 -3.79 -0.34
CA ALA A 86 4.66 -2.85 0.60
C ALA A 86 6.05 -2.39 0.12
N ALA A 87 6.90 -3.29 -0.39
CA ALA A 87 8.19 -2.92 -0.96
C ALA A 87 8.05 -1.96 -2.16
N VAL A 88 7.09 -2.22 -3.06
CA VAL A 88 6.77 -1.32 -4.18
C VAL A 88 6.29 0.04 -3.69
N LEU A 89 5.38 0.07 -2.71
CA LEU A 89 4.89 1.32 -2.12
C LEU A 89 6.03 2.13 -1.48
N VAL A 90 6.92 1.48 -0.74
CA VAL A 90 8.09 2.13 -0.13
C VAL A 90 9.03 2.68 -1.21
N ALA A 91 9.35 1.88 -2.23
CA ALA A 91 10.25 2.30 -3.31
C ALA A 91 9.66 3.43 -4.17
N ALA A 92 8.36 3.38 -4.48
CA ALA A 92 7.66 4.42 -5.23
C ALA A 92 7.54 5.71 -4.40
N THR A 93 7.15 5.61 -3.12
CA THR A 93 7.08 6.76 -2.22
C THR A 93 8.46 7.40 -2.04
N ALA A 94 9.51 6.59 -1.89
CA ALA A 94 10.90 7.05 -1.84
C ALA A 94 11.26 7.87 -3.08
N TRP A 95 10.98 7.35 -4.28
CA TRP A 95 11.22 8.03 -5.55
C TRP A 95 10.44 9.35 -5.67
N PHE A 96 9.12 9.32 -5.51
CA PHE A 96 8.30 10.52 -5.64
C PHE A 96 8.62 11.56 -4.56
N SER A 97 8.96 11.14 -3.34
CA SER A 97 9.42 12.05 -2.30
C SER A 97 10.76 12.71 -2.66
N GLY A 98 11.66 11.99 -3.34
CA GLY A 98 12.90 12.57 -3.88
C GLY A 98 12.60 13.63 -4.95
N LEU A 99 11.72 13.30 -5.90
CA LEU A 99 11.34 14.19 -7.00
C LEU A 99 10.62 15.45 -6.51
N LEU A 100 9.77 15.32 -5.49
CA LEU A 100 8.93 16.38 -4.95
C LEU A 100 9.56 17.12 -3.77
N LYS A 101 10.76 16.75 -3.30
CA LYS A 101 11.37 17.39 -2.12
C LYS A 101 11.57 18.89 -2.32
N ASP A 102 12.23 19.26 -3.42
CA ASP A 102 12.73 20.62 -3.66
C ASP A 102 12.34 21.17 -5.05
N GLY A 103 12.54 22.47 -5.26
CA GLY A 103 12.34 23.15 -6.53
C GLY A 103 10.89 23.54 -6.86
N LYS A 104 10.67 23.95 -8.12
CA LYS A 104 9.38 24.47 -8.62
C LYS A 104 8.32 23.36 -8.63
N LEU A 105 7.33 23.47 -7.74
CA LEU A 105 6.28 22.46 -7.54
C LEU A 105 5.53 22.08 -8.83
N PRO A 106 5.10 23.00 -9.71
CA PRO A 106 4.31 22.61 -10.89
C PRO A 106 5.07 21.66 -11.83
N LEU A 107 6.35 21.93 -12.09
CA LEU A 107 7.19 21.11 -12.96
C LEU A 107 7.48 19.74 -12.33
N ARG A 108 7.80 19.71 -11.03
CA ARG A 108 8.08 18.47 -10.31
C ARG A 108 6.84 17.59 -10.19
N LEU A 109 5.69 18.20 -9.92
CA LEU A 109 4.41 17.49 -9.87
C LEU A 109 4.03 16.94 -11.23
N ALA A 110 4.17 17.72 -12.31
CA ALA A 110 3.95 17.22 -13.67
C ALA A 110 4.86 16.02 -13.98
N ALA A 111 6.16 16.12 -13.67
CA ALA A 111 7.09 15.00 -13.84
C ALA A 111 6.72 13.78 -12.99
N ALA A 112 6.24 13.98 -11.76
CA ALA A 112 5.79 12.92 -10.88
C ALA A 112 4.55 12.20 -11.44
N VAL A 113 3.56 12.98 -11.88
CA VAL A 113 2.33 12.46 -12.50
C VAL A 113 2.64 11.72 -13.79
N LEU A 114 3.49 12.27 -14.66
CA LEU A 114 3.91 11.58 -15.89
C LEU A 114 4.64 10.27 -15.61
N SER A 115 5.50 10.26 -14.57
CA SER A 115 6.19 9.06 -14.12
C SER A 115 5.22 8.01 -13.58
N ALA A 116 4.18 8.43 -12.83
CA ALA A 116 3.12 7.54 -12.34
C ALA A 116 2.15 7.07 -13.44
N ALA A 117 1.98 7.86 -14.51
CA ALA A 117 1.15 7.53 -15.66
C ALA A 117 1.84 6.57 -16.65
N ALA A 118 3.18 6.52 -16.68
CA ALA A 118 3.92 5.63 -17.58
C ALA A 118 3.49 4.15 -17.48
N PRO A 119 3.34 3.55 -16.28
CA PRO A 119 2.72 2.23 -16.10
C PRO A 119 1.35 2.05 -16.77
N VAL A 120 0.48 3.06 -16.73
CA VAL A 120 -0.86 2.99 -17.35
C VAL A 120 -0.74 2.95 -18.85
N ILE A 121 0.11 3.81 -19.42
CA ILE A 121 0.33 3.85 -20.86
C ILE A 121 0.85 2.49 -21.32
N LEU A 122 1.80 1.89 -20.59
CA LEU A 122 2.29 0.54 -20.88
C LEU A 122 1.18 -0.52 -20.80
N LEU A 123 0.33 -0.47 -19.77
CA LEU A 123 -0.82 -1.37 -19.61
C LEU A 123 -1.79 -1.25 -20.79
N VAL A 124 -2.13 -0.03 -21.20
CA VAL A 124 -3.03 0.23 -22.34
C VAL A 124 -2.42 -0.29 -23.63
N LEU A 125 -1.13 -0.04 -23.88
CA LEU A 125 -0.44 -0.53 -25.08
C LEU A 125 -0.41 -2.07 -25.12
N HIS A 126 -0.15 -2.71 -23.99
CA HIS A 126 -0.16 -4.17 -23.89
C HIS A 126 -1.57 -4.75 -24.08
N ALA A 127 -2.58 -4.19 -23.43
CA ALA A 127 -3.98 -4.63 -23.55
C ALA A 127 -4.52 -4.50 -24.98
N ASN A 128 -4.03 -3.53 -25.76
CA ASN A 128 -4.38 -3.35 -27.17
C ASN A 128 -3.48 -4.15 -28.13
N GLY A 129 -2.67 -5.09 -27.63
CA GLY A 129 -1.82 -5.96 -28.45
C GLY A 129 -0.66 -5.23 -29.15
N LYS A 130 -0.37 -3.97 -28.79
CA LYS A 130 0.74 -3.19 -29.40
C LYS A 130 2.10 -3.59 -28.85
N VAL A 131 2.13 -4.19 -27.66
CA VAL A 131 3.35 -4.62 -26.98
C VAL A 131 3.17 -6.06 -26.50
N GLY A 132 4.02 -6.99 -26.94
CA GLY A 132 4.01 -8.36 -26.46
C GLY A 132 4.50 -8.50 -25.01
N THR A 133 4.15 -9.59 -24.32
CA THR A 133 4.47 -9.82 -22.90
C THR A 133 5.96 -9.68 -22.55
N PRO A 134 6.93 -10.20 -23.34
CA PRO A 134 8.34 -10.03 -23.03
C PRO A 134 8.80 -8.57 -23.06
N LEU A 135 8.32 -7.80 -24.06
CA LEU A 135 8.64 -6.37 -24.17
C LEU A 135 7.97 -5.57 -23.05
N PHE A 136 6.73 -5.91 -22.70
CA PHE A 136 6.02 -5.30 -21.57
C PHE A 136 6.78 -5.49 -20.26
N ALA A 137 7.24 -6.72 -19.97
CA ALA A 137 8.05 -7.02 -18.80
C ALA A 137 9.40 -6.27 -18.84
N GLY A 138 10.07 -6.23 -20.00
CA GLY A 138 11.31 -5.49 -20.19
C GLY A 138 11.16 -3.99 -19.93
N LEU A 139 10.07 -3.38 -20.39
CA LEU A 139 9.79 -1.95 -20.15
C LEU A 139 9.54 -1.65 -18.67
N TRP A 140 8.94 -2.57 -17.91
CA TRP A 140 8.86 -2.46 -16.45
C TRP A 140 10.22 -2.48 -15.77
N VAL A 141 11.12 -3.36 -16.21
CA VAL A 141 12.51 -3.38 -15.71
C VAL A 141 13.22 -2.06 -16.00
N VAL A 142 13.02 -1.48 -17.20
CA VAL A 142 13.56 -0.17 -17.55
C VAL A 142 13.00 0.94 -16.66
N LEU A 143 11.69 0.95 -16.39
CA LEU A 143 11.07 1.92 -15.48
C LEU A 143 11.64 1.81 -14.07
N LEU A 144 11.80 0.59 -13.53
CA LEU A 144 12.41 0.36 -12.23
C LEU A 144 13.88 0.82 -12.21
N ALA A 145 14.64 0.51 -13.27
CA ALA A 145 16.04 0.93 -13.40
C ALA A 145 16.17 2.46 -13.41
N ALA A 146 15.25 3.17 -14.06
CA ALA A 146 15.22 4.63 -14.08
C ALA A 146 15.00 5.26 -12.69
N MET A 147 14.40 4.53 -11.75
CA MET A 147 14.19 4.99 -10.37
C MET A 147 15.42 4.78 -9.47
N VAL A 148 16.34 3.89 -9.85
CA VAL A 148 17.52 3.52 -9.05
C VAL A 148 18.40 4.71 -8.64
N PRO A 149 18.70 5.71 -9.50
CA PRO A 149 19.49 6.86 -9.09
C PRO A 149 18.86 7.62 -7.92
N GLY A 150 17.54 7.79 -7.92
CA GLY A 150 16.81 8.44 -6.84
C GLY A 150 16.81 7.61 -5.55
N TRP A 151 16.75 6.29 -5.68
CA TRP A 151 16.87 5.37 -4.54
C TRP A 151 18.25 5.41 -3.88
N ARG A 152 19.31 5.49 -4.69
CA ARG A 152 20.70 5.59 -4.21
C ARG A 152 21.02 6.92 -3.52
N ALA A 153 20.26 7.98 -3.82
CA ALA A 153 20.41 9.27 -3.17
C ALA A 153 19.86 9.31 -1.73
N LEU A 154 19.16 8.25 -1.29
CA LEU A 154 18.63 8.16 0.07
C LEU A 154 19.62 7.43 0.98
N ASP A 155 19.84 7.99 2.17
CA ASP A 155 20.63 7.33 3.20
C ASP A 155 19.87 6.16 3.85
N ALA A 156 20.61 5.26 4.49
CA ALA A 156 20.04 4.08 5.15
C ALA A 156 19.03 4.46 6.25
N ARG A 157 19.22 5.60 6.92
CA ARG A 157 18.30 6.09 7.95
C ARG A 157 16.96 6.48 7.33
N THR A 158 16.94 7.21 6.21
CA THR A 158 15.70 7.55 5.51
C THR A 158 14.98 6.30 5.02
N TRP A 159 15.70 5.35 4.40
CA TRP A 159 15.11 4.08 3.95
C TRP A 159 14.45 3.32 5.09
N SER A 160 15.14 3.21 6.22
CA SER A 160 14.63 2.55 7.41
C SER A 160 13.37 3.23 7.95
N ALA A 161 13.38 4.57 8.05
CA ALA A 161 12.25 5.35 8.52
C ALA A 161 11.03 5.23 7.59
N LEU A 162 11.22 5.39 6.27
CA LEU A 162 10.16 5.25 5.28
C LEU A 162 9.54 3.84 5.30
N GLY A 163 10.40 2.81 5.28
CA GLY A 163 9.97 1.42 5.36
C GLY A 163 9.16 1.16 6.63
N ALA A 164 9.67 1.57 7.78
CA ALA A 164 8.97 1.37 9.05
C ALA A 164 7.64 2.13 9.14
N ILE A 165 7.58 3.38 8.65
CA ILE A 165 6.34 4.18 8.65
C ILE A 165 5.27 3.53 7.78
N LEU A 166 5.61 3.19 6.53
CA LEU A 166 4.65 2.65 5.57
C LEU A 166 4.20 1.23 5.94
N LEU A 167 5.08 0.42 6.54
CA LEU A 167 4.71 -0.88 7.09
C LEU A 167 3.83 -0.78 8.33
N ALA A 168 4.17 0.12 9.27
CA ALA A 168 3.39 0.33 10.49
C ALA A 168 2.03 0.99 10.22
N ALA A 169 1.82 1.58 9.05
CA ALA A 169 0.54 2.12 8.61
C ALA A 169 -0.55 1.06 8.39
N ASN A 170 -0.23 -0.23 8.54
CA ASN A 170 -1.22 -1.32 8.64
C ASN A 170 -1.83 -1.45 10.05
N ALA A 171 -1.27 -0.77 11.06
CA ALA A 171 -1.78 -0.82 12.43
C ALA A 171 -3.22 -0.27 12.61
N PRO A 172 -3.64 0.82 11.93
CA PRO A 172 -5.03 1.25 11.93
C PRO A 172 -5.99 0.16 11.43
N ALA A 173 -5.63 -0.59 10.39
CA ALA A 173 -6.46 -1.69 9.88
C ALA A 173 -6.61 -2.81 10.93
N LEU A 174 -5.52 -3.15 11.62
CA LEU A 174 -5.58 -4.08 12.77
C LEU A 174 -6.48 -3.57 13.90
N ALA A 175 -6.38 -2.28 14.24
CA ALA A 175 -7.16 -1.68 15.31
C ALA A 175 -8.66 -1.59 14.98
N LEU A 176 -9.00 -1.37 13.69
CA LEU A 176 -10.38 -1.31 13.21
C LEU A 176 -10.97 -2.68 12.90
N LEU A 177 -10.18 -3.75 12.90
CA LEU A 177 -10.65 -5.10 12.58
C LEU A 177 -11.88 -5.54 13.40
N PRO A 178 -11.96 -5.30 14.73
CA PRO A 178 -13.17 -5.63 15.48
C PRO A 178 -14.41 -4.87 15.00
N ALA A 179 -14.26 -3.60 14.58
CA ALA A 179 -15.36 -2.82 14.03
C ALA A 179 -15.77 -3.32 12.65
N PHE A 180 -14.81 -3.73 11.80
CA PHE A 180 -15.11 -4.40 10.54
C PHE A 180 -15.84 -5.73 10.76
N SER A 181 -15.40 -6.55 11.71
CA SER A 181 -16.08 -7.79 12.09
C SER A 181 -17.50 -7.51 12.58
N ALA A 182 -17.70 -6.48 13.41
CA ALA A 182 -19.04 -6.09 13.84
C ALA A 182 -19.92 -5.64 12.66
N ALA A 183 -19.39 -4.83 11.74
CA ALA A 183 -20.12 -4.40 10.54
C ALA A 183 -20.55 -5.58 9.67
N VAL A 184 -19.67 -6.56 9.50
CA VAL A 184 -19.94 -7.81 8.77
C VAL A 184 -20.99 -8.68 9.50
N LEU A 185 -20.86 -8.86 10.81
CA LEU A 185 -21.82 -9.64 11.61
C LEU A 185 -23.22 -9.01 11.62
N LEU A 186 -23.28 -7.68 11.66
CA LEU A 186 -24.53 -6.91 11.56
C LEU A 186 -25.04 -6.80 10.11
N ARG A 187 -24.27 -7.26 9.12
CA ARG A 187 -24.52 -7.08 7.69
C ARG A 187 -24.82 -5.63 7.31
N SER A 188 -24.10 -4.68 7.94
CA SER A 188 -24.28 -3.25 7.71
C SER A 188 -23.26 -2.73 6.71
N GLU A 189 -23.65 -2.63 5.44
CA GLU A 189 -22.82 -2.06 4.37
C GLU A 189 -22.46 -0.59 4.61
N PRO A 190 -23.37 0.29 5.06
CA PRO A 190 -23.02 1.68 5.33
C PRO A 190 -21.91 1.79 6.40
N LEU A 191 -22.00 0.99 7.47
CA LEU A 191 -20.97 0.97 8.50
C LEU A 191 -19.64 0.45 7.94
N TYR A 192 -19.68 -0.62 7.14
CA TYR A 192 -18.49 -1.18 6.51
C TYR A 192 -17.80 -0.16 5.60
N HIS A 193 -18.52 0.54 4.72
CA HIS A 193 -17.96 1.56 3.85
C HIS A 193 -17.45 2.80 4.60
N VAL A 194 -18.13 3.23 5.66
CA VAL A 194 -17.62 4.30 6.52
C VAL A 194 -16.29 3.89 7.16
N LEU A 195 -16.16 2.65 7.61
CA LEU A 195 -14.91 2.13 8.15
C LEU A 195 -13.81 2.06 7.07
N GLU A 196 -14.12 1.61 5.86
CA GLU A 196 -13.17 1.60 4.73
C GLU A 196 -12.67 3.00 4.38
N MET A 197 -13.57 3.97 4.21
CA MET A 197 -13.21 5.36 3.92
C MET A 197 -12.39 5.98 5.05
N THR A 198 -12.80 5.73 6.30
CA THR A 198 -12.05 6.18 7.48
C THR A 198 -10.65 5.59 7.49
N LEU A 199 -10.51 4.28 7.26
CA LEU A 199 -9.21 3.60 7.20
C LEU A 199 -8.34 4.17 6.08
N LEU A 200 -8.91 4.40 4.88
CA LEU A 200 -8.21 4.95 3.73
C LEU A 200 -7.63 6.33 4.03
N PHE A 201 -8.48 7.28 4.47
CA PHE A 201 -8.04 8.63 4.78
C PHE A 201 -7.10 8.67 5.98
N TRP A 202 -7.33 7.83 6.99
CA TRP A 202 -6.44 7.74 8.15
C TRP A 202 -5.05 7.23 7.75
N THR A 203 -4.98 6.12 7.02
CA THR A 203 -3.72 5.53 6.53
C THR A 203 -2.98 6.53 5.66
N LEU A 204 -3.67 7.18 4.73
CA LEU A 204 -3.07 8.19 3.85
C LEU A 204 -2.54 9.40 4.65
N GLY A 205 -3.29 9.88 5.64
CA GLY A 205 -2.88 10.97 6.52
C GLY A 205 -1.66 10.62 7.39
N VAL A 206 -1.64 9.42 7.99
CA VAL A 206 -0.51 8.94 8.80
C VAL A 206 0.74 8.74 7.94
N CYS A 207 0.60 8.13 6.76
CA CYS A 207 1.69 7.98 5.81
C CYS A 207 2.23 9.35 5.35
N ALA A 208 1.36 10.27 4.93
CA ALA A 208 1.76 11.60 4.48
C ALA A 208 2.47 12.39 5.59
N PHE A 209 1.93 12.37 6.81
CA PHE A 209 2.56 12.99 7.97
C PHE A 209 3.92 12.36 8.26
N GLY A 210 4.00 11.03 8.31
CA GLY A 210 5.23 10.29 8.58
C GLY A 210 6.31 10.55 7.54
N VAL A 211 5.98 10.45 6.26
CA VAL A 211 6.89 10.73 5.14
C VAL A 211 7.34 12.20 5.17
N GLY A 212 6.43 13.14 5.43
CA GLY A 212 6.75 14.55 5.58
C GLY A 212 7.78 14.80 6.69
N ARG A 213 7.64 14.11 7.82
CA ARG A 213 8.60 14.18 8.93
C ARG A 213 9.92 13.49 8.61
N ALA A 214 9.90 12.32 7.98
CA ALA A 214 11.10 11.56 7.63
C ALA A 214 11.94 12.22 6.52
N ARG A 215 11.29 13.00 5.64
CA ARG A 215 11.93 13.66 4.48
C ARG A 215 12.04 15.17 4.63
N GLU A 216 11.62 15.71 5.77
CA GLU A 216 11.62 17.14 6.08
C GLU A 216 10.95 17.98 4.99
N MET A 217 9.78 17.53 4.52
CA MET A 217 9.06 18.19 3.44
C MET A 217 7.65 18.63 3.87
N PRO A 218 7.08 19.67 3.21
CA PRO A 218 5.70 20.08 3.44
C PRO A 218 4.71 18.92 3.25
N THR A 219 3.68 18.87 4.11
CA THR A 219 2.68 17.80 4.12
C THR A 219 2.01 17.58 2.76
N ALA A 220 1.73 18.64 2.00
CA ALA A 220 1.12 18.52 0.67
C ALA A 220 2.02 17.77 -0.33
N ARG A 221 3.36 18.00 -0.28
CA ARG A 221 4.33 17.27 -1.12
C ARG A 221 4.46 15.81 -0.68
N ALA A 222 4.45 15.57 0.63
CA ALA A 222 4.49 14.22 1.18
C ALA A 222 3.22 13.43 0.83
N PHE A 223 2.06 14.07 0.92
CA PHE A 223 0.77 13.50 0.50
C PHE A 223 0.82 13.09 -0.97
N ALA A 224 1.25 13.99 -1.86
CA ALA A 224 1.37 13.67 -3.28
C ALA A 224 2.33 12.51 -3.52
N ALA A 225 3.47 12.45 -2.83
CA ALA A 225 4.42 11.34 -2.95
C ALA A 225 3.82 9.99 -2.53
N VAL A 226 3.10 9.95 -1.40
CA VAL A 226 2.44 8.74 -0.90
C VAL A 226 1.29 8.33 -1.82
N PHE A 227 0.45 9.28 -2.24
CA PHE A 227 -0.68 9.03 -3.12
C PHE A 227 -0.23 8.48 -4.47
N LEU A 228 0.78 9.08 -5.10
CA LEU A 228 1.38 8.56 -6.32
C LEU A 228 2.06 7.19 -6.08
N GLY A 229 2.59 6.95 -4.88
CA GLY A 229 3.10 5.65 -4.46
C GLY A 229 2.01 4.56 -4.45
N PHE A 230 0.83 4.85 -3.91
CA PHE A 230 -0.32 3.94 -3.94
C PHE A 230 -0.81 3.70 -5.38
N ILE A 231 -0.87 4.76 -6.20
CA ILE A 231 -1.22 4.63 -7.63
C ILE A 231 -0.23 3.70 -8.34
N ALA A 232 1.08 3.88 -8.13
CA ALA A 232 2.11 3.03 -8.71
C ALA A 232 2.00 1.57 -8.23
N GLN A 233 1.66 1.34 -6.96
CA GLN A 233 1.40 0.02 -6.40
C GLN A 233 0.20 -0.66 -7.08
N ILE A 234 -0.90 0.06 -7.32
CA ILE A 234 -2.08 -0.45 -8.04
C ILE A 234 -1.69 -0.85 -9.48
N PHE A 235 -0.98 0.02 -10.21
CA PHE A 235 -0.56 -0.31 -11.58
C PHE A 235 0.44 -1.45 -11.63
N PHE A 236 1.28 -1.59 -10.61
CA PHE A 236 2.15 -2.75 -10.47
C PHE A 236 1.34 -4.06 -10.36
N VAL A 237 0.30 -4.10 -9.52
CA VAL A 237 -0.59 -5.27 -9.38
C VAL A 237 -1.21 -5.67 -10.72
N PHE A 238 -1.82 -4.71 -11.43
CA PHE A 238 -2.39 -4.98 -12.76
C PHE A 238 -1.34 -5.43 -13.77
N SER A 239 -0.12 -4.89 -13.68
CA SER A 239 0.96 -5.25 -14.57
C SER A 239 1.49 -6.65 -14.31
N MET A 240 1.61 -7.06 -13.05
CA MET A 240 1.99 -8.43 -12.71
C MET A 240 0.95 -9.43 -13.22
N HIS A 241 -0.34 -9.08 -13.20
CA HIS A 241 -1.38 -9.91 -13.79
C HIS A 241 -1.24 -10.04 -15.30
N ASN A 242 -1.11 -8.92 -16.02
CA ASN A 242 -0.94 -8.90 -17.47
C ASN A 242 0.36 -9.60 -17.93
N ALA A 243 1.41 -9.55 -17.10
CA ALA A 243 2.65 -10.29 -17.32
C ALA A 243 2.52 -11.81 -17.06
N GLY A 244 1.35 -12.31 -16.59
CA GLY A 244 1.13 -13.71 -16.25
C GLY A 244 1.72 -14.14 -14.91
N LEU A 245 2.18 -13.21 -14.07
CA LEU A 245 2.83 -13.48 -12.78
C LEU A 245 1.84 -13.48 -11.61
N LEU A 246 0.72 -12.76 -11.73
CA LEU A 246 -0.33 -12.70 -10.72
C LEU A 246 -1.60 -13.43 -11.22
N PRO A 247 -2.03 -14.51 -10.55
CA PRO A 247 -3.26 -15.22 -10.91
C PRO A 247 -4.48 -14.29 -10.83
N LYS A 248 -5.44 -14.47 -11.76
CA LYS A 248 -6.66 -13.67 -11.84
C LYS A 248 -7.44 -13.63 -10.52
N ASP A 249 -7.53 -14.75 -9.82
CA ASP A 249 -8.30 -14.81 -8.57
C ASP A 249 -7.60 -14.07 -7.42
N VAL A 250 -6.27 -14.05 -7.41
CA VAL A 250 -5.50 -13.24 -6.45
C VAL A 250 -5.67 -11.76 -6.77
N LEU A 251 -5.65 -11.37 -8.04
CA LEU A 251 -5.95 -9.98 -8.46
C LEU A 251 -7.33 -9.54 -7.97
N LYS A 252 -8.37 -10.35 -8.24
CA LYS A 252 -9.74 -10.05 -7.79
C LYS A 252 -9.80 -9.88 -6.27
N ALA A 253 -9.16 -10.78 -5.52
CA ALA A 253 -9.12 -10.70 -4.07
C ALA A 253 -8.40 -9.42 -3.60
N LEU A 254 -7.25 -9.07 -4.17
CA LEU A 254 -6.52 -7.84 -3.83
C LEU A 254 -7.31 -6.57 -4.15
N MET A 255 -8.21 -6.60 -5.13
CA MET A 255 -9.07 -5.47 -5.50
C MET A 255 -10.36 -5.37 -4.65
N ALA A 256 -10.72 -6.46 -3.97
CA ALA A 256 -11.91 -6.55 -3.11
C ALA A 256 -11.59 -6.38 -1.60
N VAL A 257 -10.31 -6.24 -1.28
CA VAL A 257 -9.73 -6.07 0.06
C VAL A 257 -9.44 -4.60 0.29
#